data_AF-A0A369KHA7-F1
#
_entry.id   AF-A0A369KHA7-F1
#
_cell.length_a   1.000
_cell.length_b   1.000
_cell.length_c   1.000
_cell.angle_alpha   90.00
_cell.angle_beta   90.00
_cell.angle_gamma   90.00
#
_symmetry.space_group_name_H-M   'P 1'
#
loop_
_entity.id
_entity.type
_entity.pdbx_description
1 polymer ?
#
loop_
_entity_poly.entity_id
_entity_poly.type
_entity_poly.pdbx_seq_one_letter_code
_entity_poly.pdbx_strand_id
1 'polypeptide(L)'
;MTSTKLGDDFLRVPKLDVSGSNWVIYKDRFLWSVDARGLLEHLDGTLSKPVDPIPDRDPESPPALTAAQVQLDADWKKETKTWKQGEATSANLVAGV
;
A
#
# COMPACT_ATOMS: atom_id res chain seq x y z
N MET A 1 -5.83 -15.39 -31.98
CA MET A 1 -4.66 -14.79 -31.31
C MET A 1 -5.14 -14.18 -30.01
N THR A 2 -4.94 -14.86 -28.90
CA THR A 2 -5.28 -14.33 -27.57
C THR A 2 -4.29 -13.22 -27.25
N SER A 3 -4.78 -11.98 -27.18
CA SER A 3 -4.01 -10.84 -26.72
C SER A 3 -3.70 -11.06 -25.23
N THR A 4 -2.57 -11.69 -24.93
CA THR A 4 -2.06 -11.76 -23.56
C THR A 4 -1.67 -10.34 -23.17
N LYS A 5 -2.52 -9.67 -22.39
CA LYS A 5 -2.17 -8.41 -21.73
C LYS A 5 -0.99 -8.74 -20.82
N LEU A 6 0.23 -8.46 -21.28
CA LEU A 6 1.46 -8.73 -20.52
C LEU A 6 1.35 -8.22 -19.07
N GLY A 7 0.66 -7.09 -18.87
CA GLY A 7 0.42 -6.50 -17.57
C GLY A 7 -0.31 -7.37 -16.55
N ASP A 8 -1.26 -8.22 -16.97
CA ASP A 8 -2.05 -9.05 -16.04
C ASP A 8 -1.26 -10.26 -15.51
N ASP A 9 -0.31 -10.77 -16.30
CA ASP A 9 0.52 -11.91 -15.89
C ASP A 9 1.53 -11.54 -14.78
N PHE A 10 1.99 -10.29 -14.73
CA PHE A 10 2.83 -9.80 -13.63
C PHE A 10 2.06 -9.64 -12.31
N LEU A 11 0.74 -9.45 -12.39
CA LEU A 11 -0.13 -9.36 -11.22
C LEU A 11 -0.47 -10.73 -10.63
N ARG A 12 -0.16 -11.82 -11.33
CA ARG A 12 -0.54 -13.17 -10.96
C ARG A 12 0.54 -13.86 -10.14
N VAL A 13 0.33 -13.90 -8.81
CA VAL A 13 1.20 -14.63 -7.89
C VAL A 13 0.74 -16.10 -7.86
N PRO A 14 1.64 -17.09 -8.12
CA PRO A 14 1.28 -18.49 -8.01
C PRO A 14 0.98 -18.84 -6.55
N LYS A 15 0.08 -19.79 -6.29
CA LYS A 15 -0.18 -20.25 -4.92
C LYS A 15 1.06 -20.95 -4.35
N LEU A 16 1.41 -20.65 -3.09
CA LEU A 16 2.49 -21.35 -2.41
C LEU A 16 2.08 -22.80 -2.14
N ASP A 17 2.93 -23.74 -2.54
CA ASP A 17 2.72 -25.16 -2.30
C ASP A 17 2.98 -25.48 -0.81
N VAL A 18 2.19 -26.38 -0.23
CA VAL A 18 2.29 -26.76 1.19
C VAL A 18 3.66 -27.37 1.51
N SER A 19 4.31 -28.04 0.54
CA SER A 19 5.68 -28.54 0.67
C SER A 19 6.75 -27.44 0.65
N GLY A 20 6.39 -26.22 0.26
CA GLY A 20 7.33 -25.11 0.03
C GLY A 20 8.22 -25.29 -1.20
N SER A 21 7.99 -26.32 -2.02
CA SER A 21 8.82 -26.64 -3.19
C SER A 21 8.89 -25.52 -4.23
N ASN A 22 7.86 -24.68 -4.33
CA ASN A 22 7.82 -23.54 -5.23
C ASN A 22 8.15 -22.19 -4.53
N TRP A 23 8.69 -22.19 -3.31
CA TRP A 23 8.96 -20.98 -2.52
C TRP A 23 9.73 -19.91 -3.28
N VAL A 24 10.80 -20.29 -3.99
CA VAL A 24 11.64 -19.33 -4.73
C VAL A 24 10.84 -18.62 -5.82
N ILE A 25 10.03 -19.37 -6.57
CA ILE A 25 9.18 -18.84 -7.65
C ILE A 25 8.05 -17.98 -7.07
N TYR A 26 7.44 -18.44 -5.97
CA TYR A 26 6.43 -17.69 -5.25
C TYR A 26 6.96 -16.32 -4.80
N LYS A 27 8.10 -16.30 -4.11
CA LYS A 27 8.71 -15.08 -3.57
C LYS A 27 9.04 -14.08 -4.68
N ASP A 28 9.64 -14.54 -5.77
CA ASP A 28 10.04 -13.68 -6.89
C ASP A 28 8.81 -13.04 -7.56
N ARG A 29 7.77 -13.85 -7.83
CA ARG A 29 6.51 -13.36 -8.42
C ARG A 29 5.73 -12.46 -7.48
N PHE A 30 5.75 -12.74 -6.19
CA PHE A 30 5.14 -11.89 -5.18
C PHE A 30 5.81 -10.52 -5.15
N LEU A 31 7.14 -10.46 -5.12
CA LEU A 31 7.88 -9.19 -5.14
C LEU A 31 7.63 -8.38 -6.42
N TRP A 32 7.65 -9.01 -7.59
CA TRP A 32 7.31 -8.33 -8.85
C TRP A 32 5.87 -7.82 -8.88
N SER A 33 4.92 -8.60 -8.34
CA SER A 33 3.51 -8.21 -8.27
C SER A 33 3.27 -7.02 -7.33
N VAL A 34 4.09 -6.89 -6.29
CA VAL A 34 4.07 -5.77 -5.34
C VAL A 34 4.74 -4.54 -5.97
N ASP A 35 5.91 -4.71 -6.59
CA ASP A 35 6.66 -3.65 -7.25
C ASP A 35 5.87 -3.05 -8.43
N ALA A 36 5.23 -3.88 -9.25
CA ALA A 36 4.35 -3.43 -10.33
C ALA A 36 3.13 -2.63 -9.85
N ARG A 37 2.75 -2.77 -8.58
CA ARG A 37 1.68 -1.98 -7.94
C ARG A 37 2.22 -0.73 -7.22
N GLY A 38 3.53 -0.52 -7.20
CA GLY A 38 4.17 0.57 -6.45
C GLY A 38 4.05 0.40 -4.93
N LEU A 39 3.91 -0.85 -4.45
CA LEU A 39 3.70 -1.16 -3.03
C LEU A 39 4.95 -1.72 -2.35
N LEU A 40 6.09 -1.75 -3.04
CA LEU A 40 7.33 -2.32 -2.48
C LEU A 40 7.73 -1.58 -1.20
N GLU A 41 7.54 -0.27 -1.18
CA GLU A 41 7.87 0.61 -0.07
C GLU A 41 7.01 0.33 1.19
N HIS A 42 5.83 -0.27 1.02
CA HIS A 42 4.99 -0.74 2.13
C HIS A 42 5.50 -2.06 2.73
N LEU A 43 6.17 -2.90 1.95
CA LEU A 43 6.69 -4.19 2.43
C LEU A 43 8.06 -4.09 3.08
N ASP A 44 8.94 -3.23 2.57
CA ASP A 44 10.27 -3.00 3.14
C ASP A 44 10.26 -1.99 4.30
N GLY A 45 9.12 -1.33 4.52
CA GLY A 45 8.93 -0.33 5.56
C GLY A 45 9.59 1.01 5.27
N THR A 46 10.03 1.25 4.04
CA THR A 46 10.60 2.54 3.63
C THR A 46 9.53 3.64 3.54
N LEU A 47 8.28 3.29 3.22
CA LEU A 47 7.16 4.23 3.26
C LEU A 47 6.57 4.34 4.66
N SER A 48 6.99 5.39 5.37
CA SER A 48 6.47 5.71 6.70
C SER A 48 5.03 6.27 6.64
N LYS A 49 4.25 5.98 7.68
CA LYS A 49 2.92 6.55 7.87
C LYS A 49 2.99 8.09 7.88
N PRO A 50 2.12 8.80 7.13
CA PRO A 50 2.05 10.26 7.18
C PRO A 50 1.80 10.77 8.60
N VAL A 51 2.65 11.71 9.04
CA VAL A 51 2.54 12.36 10.36
C VAL A 51 1.49 13.47 10.29
N ASP A 52 0.66 13.59 11.32
CA ASP A 52 -0.34 14.66 11.39
C ASP A 52 0.38 16.03 11.43
N PRO A 53 0.11 16.93 10.47
CA PRO A 53 0.75 18.24 10.42
C PRO A 53 0.24 19.21 11.50
N ILE A 54 -0.86 18.86 12.19
CA ILE A 54 -1.45 19.69 13.25
C ILE A 54 -1.13 19.05 14.61
N PRO A 55 -0.15 19.59 15.35
CA PRO A 55 0.14 19.12 16.71
C PRO A 55 -1.07 19.40 17.62
N ASP A 56 -1.33 18.49 18.56
CA ASP A 56 -2.31 18.66 19.64
C ASP A 56 -3.75 18.92 19.18
N ARG A 57 -4.18 18.28 18.09
CA ARG A 57 -5.59 18.27 17.67
C ARG A 57 -6.44 17.57 18.74
N ASP A 58 -7.16 18.35 19.54
CA ASP A 58 -8.16 17.84 20.47
C ASP A 58 -9.37 17.28 19.68
N PRO A 59 -9.69 15.98 19.79
CA PRO A 59 -10.82 15.39 19.11
C PRO A 59 -12.18 15.91 19.61
N GLU A 60 -12.25 16.47 20.83
CA GLU A 60 -13.47 17.06 21.41
C GLU A 60 -13.61 18.55 21.11
N SER A 61 -12.52 19.26 20.81
CA SER A 61 -12.53 20.67 20.46
C SER A 61 -11.54 20.97 19.32
N PRO A 62 -11.95 20.80 18.06
CA PRO A 62 -11.08 21.08 16.94
C PRO A 62 -10.69 22.57 16.98
N PRO A 63 -9.39 22.93 17.07
CA PRO A 63 -9.00 24.31 16.94
C PRO A 63 -9.47 24.83 15.58
N ALA A 64 -9.97 26.06 15.54
CA ALA A 64 -10.34 26.70 14.28
C ALA A 64 -9.08 26.78 13.39
N LEU A 65 -9.02 25.91 12.38
CA LEU A 65 -7.88 25.82 11.49
C LEU A 65 -7.77 27.13 10.70
N THR A 66 -6.57 27.70 10.66
CA THR A 66 -6.25 28.79 9.74
C THR A 66 -6.37 28.29 8.30
N ALA A 67 -6.57 29.20 7.34
CA ALA A 67 -6.68 28.84 5.92
C ALA A 67 -5.46 28.01 5.41
N ALA A 68 -4.26 28.26 5.95
CA ALA A 68 -3.07 27.48 5.66
C ALA A 68 -3.12 26.05 6.25
N GLN A 69 -3.63 25.90 7.47
CA GLN A 69 -3.79 24.59 8.13
C GLN A 69 -4.91 23.76 7.48
N VAL A 70 -5.94 24.38 6.92
CA VAL A 70 -7.01 23.66 6.19
C VAL A 70 -6.44 22.92 4.99
N GLN A 71 -5.54 23.55 4.24
CA GLN A 71 -4.91 22.91 3.08
C GLN A 71 -3.99 21.75 3.51
N LEU A 72 -3.19 21.97 4.57
CA LEU A 72 -2.33 20.93 5.13
C LEU A 72 -3.13 19.72 5.66
N ASP A 73 -4.24 19.94 6.38
CA ASP A 73 -5.14 18.87 6.86
C ASP A 73 -5.80 18.12 5.69
N ALA A 74 -6.20 18.84 4.63
CA ALA A 74 -6.78 18.24 3.44
C ALA A 74 -5.78 17.35 2.69
N ASP A 75 -4.53 17.80 2.55
CA ASP A 75 -3.49 17.05 1.86
C ASP A 75 -2.99 15.88 2.69
N TRP A 76 -2.79 16.05 4.00
CA TRP A 76 -2.48 14.96 4.92
C TRP A 76 -3.58 13.87 4.94
N LYS A 77 -4.86 14.25 4.92
CA LYS A 77 -5.97 13.29 4.84
C LYS A 77 -5.95 12.48 3.55
N LYS A 78 -5.64 13.13 2.42
CA LYS A 78 -5.50 12.43 1.13
C LYS A 78 -4.33 11.47 1.17
N GLU A 79 -3.17 11.92 1.63
CA GLU A 79 -1.96 11.11 1.74
C GLU A 79 -2.17 9.91 2.68
N THR A 80 -2.77 10.14 3.85
CA THR A 80 -3.13 9.08 4.80
C THR A 80 -4.10 8.07 4.21
N LYS A 81 -5.07 8.52 3.40
CA LYS A 81 -6.01 7.62 2.72
C LYS A 81 -5.27 6.74 1.71
N THR A 82 -4.41 7.32 0.88
CA THR A 82 -3.59 6.58 -0.10
C THR A 82 -2.68 5.57 0.61
N TRP A 83 -2.00 5.99 1.67
CA TRP A 83 -1.16 5.11 2.49
C TRP A 83 -1.96 3.93 3.06
N LYS A 84 -3.13 4.18 3.66
CA LYS A 84 -4.01 3.10 4.16
C LYS A 84 -4.50 2.15 3.07
N GLN A 85 -4.73 2.65 1.85
CA GLN A 85 -5.09 1.81 0.70
C GLN A 85 -3.93 0.93 0.25
N GLY A 86 -2.70 1.44 0.28
CA GLY A 86 -1.49 0.66 0.00
C GLY A 86 -1.27 -0.45 1.03
N GLU A 87 -1.46 -0.15 2.33
CA GLU A 87 -1.43 -1.15 3.41
C GLU A 87 -2.46 -2.26 3.21
N ALA A 88 -3.73 -1.90 2.94
CA ALA A 88 -4.79 -2.87 2.74
C ALA A 88 -4.56 -3.76 1.51
N THR A 89 -4.01 -3.19 0.44
CA THR A 89 -3.67 -3.94 -0.78
C THR A 89 -2.50 -4.91 -0.53
N SER A 90 -1.48 -4.46 0.19
CA SER A 90 -0.34 -5.29 0.60
C SER A 90 -0.78 -6.44 1.51
N ALA A 91 -1.65 -6.16 2.50
CA ALA A 91 -2.21 -7.19 3.37
C ALA A 91 -3.05 -8.23 2.61
N ASN A 92 -3.88 -7.81 1.65
CA ASN A 92 -4.65 -8.73 0.81
C ASN A 92 -3.76 -9.61 -0.08
N LEU A 93 -2.62 -9.10 -0.55
CA LEU A 93 -1.67 -9.88 -1.33
C LEU A 93 -0.97 -10.96 -0.50
N VAL A 94 -0.79 -10.70 0.80
CA VAL A 94 -0.22 -11.69 1.74
C VAL A 94 -1.28 -12.69 2.21
N ALA A 95 -2.53 -12.25 2.41
CA ALA A 95 -3.62 -13.10 2.93
C ALA A 95 -4.33 -13.94 1.85
N GLY A 96 -4.23 -13.57 0.57
CA GLY A 96 -4.83 -14.27 -0.56
C GLY A 96 -4.06 -15.50 -1.07
N VAL A 97 -3.11 -16.01 -0.27
CA VAL A 97 -2.15 -17.07 -0.62
C VAL A 97 -2.49 -18.37 0.10
#